data_AF-A0A1R3IKP6-F1
#
_entry.id   AF-A0A1R3IKP6-F1
#
_cell.length_a   1.000
_cell.length_b   1.000
_cell.length_c   1.000
_cell.angle_alpha   90.00
_cell.angle_beta   90.00
_cell.angle_gamma   90.00
#
_symmetry.space_group_name_H-M   'P 1'
#
loop_
_entity.id
_entity.type
_entity.pdbx_description
1 polymer ?
#
loop_
_entity_poly.entity_id
_entity_poly.type
_entity_poly.pdbx_seq_one_letter_code
_entity_poly.pdbx_strand_id
1 'polypeptide(L)'
;MSRLPYHIRHNPHFCLLKLSFLSSNSAVLLAPKTFSSSFFRTLLPSTPSPKPCKRLVPSLSSKPISKNNSLKLPTNGFSSLPYASVTTPVYPKDLEERHLDTRSWQIMNKRLTDLGINTSECVPGKENRLLCPSCNGGESEEISLSLFIEEDWSSAKWLCFHAKCGWKGATKALADGKPSDQIFNKVNKYKAPRQITVEGLLLEPLSNEVIAYFAERMISAETLKRNAVMQKRLGEQINIAFTYWRKGALISCKYRGIEKKRFSQKDTEKIFYGLDDIEDESDIIIVEGEMDKLAMEEAGFRNCVSVPDGAPQSVSSKEVPDEEKDTKFQYLWKCKEYIAKASRIILATDGDSPGQALAEELARRIGRERCWRVKWPKKNDTADFKDANEVLMYLGPNALKDVIDNAELYPIP
;
A
#
# COMPACT_ATOMS: atom_id res chain seq x y z
N MET A 1 23.76 48.89 -56.70
CA MET A 1 22.32 48.55 -56.81
C MET A 1 22.11 47.38 -55.86
N SER A 2 21.38 47.43 -54.74
CA SER A 2 20.24 48.24 -54.34
C SER A 2 20.19 48.31 -52.80
N ARG A 3 19.68 49.43 -52.26
CA ARG A 3 19.64 49.85 -50.84
C ARG A 3 18.47 49.19 -50.06
N LEU A 4 18.52 48.94 -48.75
CA LEU A 4 18.07 49.76 -47.58
C LEU A 4 17.76 48.75 -46.41
N PRO A 5 17.46 49.13 -45.14
CA PRO A 5 18.13 50.07 -44.24
C PRO A 5 18.28 49.56 -42.78
N TYR A 6 19.03 50.36 -42.00
CA TYR A 6 19.11 50.40 -40.53
C TYR A 6 17.74 50.67 -39.85
N HIS A 7 17.51 50.07 -38.67
CA HIS A 7 17.03 50.82 -37.50
C HIS A 7 17.37 50.12 -36.17
N ILE A 8 18.11 50.85 -35.34
CA ILE A 8 18.42 50.61 -33.93
C ILE A 8 17.23 51.08 -33.07
N ARG A 9 16.85 50.30 -32.05
CA ARG A 9 16.23 50.80 -30.81
C ARG A 9 16.71 49.97 -29.61
N HIS A 10 17.41 50.66 -28.70
CA HIS A 10 17.61 50.27 -27.30
C HIS A 10 16.31 50.49 -26.49
N ASN A 11 15.96 49.57 -25.59
CA ASN A 11 15.93 49.87 -24.14
C ASN A 11 15.74 48.59 -23.29
N PRO A 12 16.26 48.56 -22.04
CA PRO A 12 16.50 47.36 -21.23
C PRO A 12 15.49 47.20 -20.09
N HIS A 13 15.36 45.97 -19.57
CA HIS A 13 14.91 45.72 -18.19
C HIS A 13 15.72 44.57 -17.60
N PHE A 14 16.92 44.89 -17.12
CA PHE A 14 17.68 44.08 -16.17
C PHE A 14 17.33 44.59 -14.77
N CYS A 15 16.66 43.76 -13.95
CA CYS A 15 16.42 44.06 -12.54
C CYS A 15 17.53 43.42 -11.72
N LEU A 16 18.62 44.17 -11.52
CA LEU A 16 19.70 43.86 -10.58
C LEU A 16 19.40 44.55 -9.26
N LEU A 17 18.99 43.80 -8.24
CA LEU A 17 18.99 44.25 -6.86
C LEU A 17 20.42 44.18 -6.30
N LYS A 18 21.14 45.30 -6.42
CA LYS A 18 22.35 45.58 -5.63
C LYS A 18 21.92 46.11 -4.27
N LEU A 19 22.14 45.33 -3.21
CA LEU A 19 22.14 45.82 -1.84
C LEU A 19 23.52 46.42 -1.53
N SER A 20 23.51 47.69 -1.14
CA SER A 20 24.65 48.51 -0.76
C SER A 20 25.26 48.06 0.57
N PHE A 21 26.56 47.79 0.55
CA PHE A 21 27.42 47.75 1.73
C PHE A 21 27.57 49.17 2.29
N LEU A 22 27.23 49.37 3.57
CA LEU A 22 27.73 50.48 4.37
C LEU A 22 28.60 49.91 5.48
N SER A 23 29.89 50.21 5.38
CA SER A 23 30.90 50.02 6.41
C SER A 23 30.67 51.02 7.55
N SER A 24 30.75 50.57 8.79
CA SER A 24 31.00 51.43 9.94
C SER A 24 31.91 50.68 10.90
N ASN A 25 33.20 51.01 10.85
CA ASN A 25 34.19 50.64 11.85
C ASN A 25 33.94 51.48 13.11
N SER A 26 33.87 50.83 14.26
CA SER A 26 34.38 51.36 15.53
C SER A 26 34.66 50.18 16.47
N ALA A 27 35.94 49.86 16.59
CA ALA A 27 36.48 49.03 17.65
C ALA A 27 36.50 49.83 18.97
N VAL A 28 36.37 49.15 20.12
CA VAL A 28 37.20 49.36 21.32
C VAL A 28 36.84 48.35 22.44
N LEU A 29 37.87 47.58 22.81
CA LEU A 29 38.29 47.03 24.11
C LEU A 29 37.46 45.98 24.91
N LEU A 30 38.01 44.76 24.92
CA LEU A 30 38.56 43.98 26.06
C LEU A 30 37.78 43.94 27.40
N ALA A 31 37.31 42.74 27.77
CA ALA A 31 37.93 41.83 28.77
C ALA A 31 36.88 40.96 29.52
N PRO A 32 37.25 39.75 29.97
CA PRO A 32 36.32 38.68 30.33
C PRO A 32 36.02 38.63 31.84
N LYS A 33 34.86 38.09 32.21
CA LYS A 33 34.59 37.63 33.58
C LYS A 33 34.04 36.21 33.59
N THR A 34 34.92 35.32 34.00
CA THR A 34 34.66 34.04 34.66
C THR A 34 33.85 34.21 35.95
N PHE A 35 32.81 33.41 36.15
CA PHE A 35 32.28 32.97 37.45
C PHE A 35 31.53 31.66 37.15
N SER A 36 31.95 30.48 37.61
CA SER A 36 32.10 29.96 38.97
C SER A 36 31.05 28.87 39.18
N SER A 37 31.55 27.67 39.39
CA SER A 37 30.87 26.47 39.87
C SER A 37 30.40 26.59 41.32
N SER A 38 29.22 26.04 41.61
CA SER A 38 28.88 25.32 42.87
C SER A 38 27.52 24.64 42.66
N PHE A 39 27.42 23.31 42.64
CA PHE A 39 27.35 22.35 43.75
C PHE A 39 26.03 22.39 44.57
N PHE A 40 25.45 21.18 44.72
CA PHE A 40 24.28 20.74 45.50
C PHE A 40 22.92 21.00 44.83
N ARG A 41 21.95 20.07 44.79
CA ARG A 41 21.66 18.96 45.71
C ARG A 41 20.74 17.97 45.01
N THR A 42 21.06 16.69 45.16
CA THR A 42 20.22 15.52 44.92
C THR A 42 18.90 15.61 45.69
N LEU A 43 17.77 15.40 45.01
CA LEU A 43 16.52 14.96 45.63
C LEU A 43 15.76 14.02 44.67
N LEU A 44 15.81 12.72 44.99
CA LEU A 44 14.82 11.71 44.60
C LEU A 44 13.43 12.13 45.11
N PRO A 45 12.35 11.66 44.45
CA PRO A 45 11.36 10.89 45.21
C PRO A 45 11.10 9.49 44.63
N SER A 46 11.43 8.50 45.47
CA SER A 46 10.61 7.33 45.83
C SER A 46 9.66 6.69 44.81
N THR A 47 10.07 5.49 44.37
CA THR A 47 9.19 4.35 44.10
C THR A 47 8.30 3.98 45.30
N PRO A 48 7.14 3.34 45.05
CA PRO A 48 6.72 2.21 45.89
C PRO A 48 6.63 0.91 45.09
N SER A 49 7.33 -0.11 45.61
CA SER A 49 7.28 -1.50 45.16
C SER A 49 6.06 -2.26 45.75
N PRO A 50 5.77 -3.49 45.30
CA PRO A 50 4.44 -4.13 45.25
C PRO A 50 4.13 -5.08 46.41
N LYS A 51 2.87 -5.57 46.51
CA LYS A 51 2.41 -6.86 47.11
C LYS A 51 0.85 -6.92 47.21
N PRO A 52 0.18 -8.09 47.42
CA PRO A 52 0.12 -9.26 46.54
C PRO A 52 -1.32 -9.87 46.39
N CYS A 53 -1.45 -10.84 45.49
CA CYS A 53 -2.34 -12.03 45.55
C CYS A 53 -3.88 -11.86 45.63
N LYS A 54 -4.60 -12.39 44.62
CA LYS A 54 -5.51 -13.54 44.79
C LYS A 54 -6.03 -14.08 43.46
N ARG A 55 -5.74 -15.36 43.26
CA ARG A 55 -6.17 -16.28 42.20
C ARG A 55 -7.61 -16.73 42.51
N LEU A 56 -8.52 -16.62 41.56
CA LEU A 56 -9.82 -17.30 41.62
C LEU A 56 -10.15 -17.92 40.25
N VAL A 57 -10.29 -19.23 40.27
CA VAL A 57 -10.86 -20.11 39.22
C VAL A 57 -12.23 -20.55 39.73
N PRO A 58 -13.25 -20.65 38.85
CA PRO A 58 -14.14 -21.81 38.92
C PRO A 58 -14.43 -22.35 37.50
N SER A 59 -14.04 -23.59 37.21
CA SER A 59 -14.82 -24.84 37.39
C SER A 59 -15.81 -25.12 36.26
N LEU A 60 -15.42 -26.05 35.39
CA LEU A 60 -16.27 -26.78 34.45
C LEU A 60 -17.29 -27.62 35.20
N SER A 61 -18.57 -27.45 34.86
CA SER A 61 -19.66 -28.32 35.28
C SER A 61 -20.19 -29.10 34.07
N SER A 62 -19.78 -30.36 33.99
CA SER A 62 -20.39 -31.41 33.18
C SER A 62 -21.35 -32.24 34.03
N LYS A 63 -22.54 -32.59 33.50
CA LYS A 63 -23.38 -33.79 33.79
C LYS A 63 -24.79 -33.60 33.18
N PRO A 64 -25.62 -34.66 33.00
CA PRO A 64 -25.31 -36.04 32.65
C PRO A 64 -26.24 -36.61 31.54
N ILE A 65 -25.84 -37.79 31.04
CA ILE A 65 -26.58 -38.69 30.16
C ILE A 65 -27.78 -39.31 30.90
N SER A 66 -28.92 -39.44 30.22
CA SER A 66 -30.04 -40.31 30.61
C SER A 66 -30.25 -41.41 29.56
N LYS A 67 -30.23 -42.66 30.03
CA LYS A 67 -30.70 -43.86 29.33
C LYS A 67 -32.13 -44.14 29.79
N ASN A 68 -33.05 -44.46 28.87
CA ASN A 68 -33.92 -45.63 29.05
C ASN A 68 -34.69 -46.01 27.77
N ASN A 69 -34.89 -47.32 27.67
CA ASN A 69 -35.35 -48.11 26.54
C ASN A 69 -36.89 -48.28 26.49
N SER A 70 -37.36 -48.44 25.25
CA SER A 70 -38.34 -49.42 24.75
C SER A 70 -39.72 -49.58 25.40
N LEU A 71 -40.79 -49.39 24.63
CA LEU A 71 -42.00 -50.23 24.64
C LEU A 71 -42.65 -50.29 23.24
N LYS A 72 -43.16 -51.49 22.89
CA LYS A 72 -43.70 -51.90 21.57
C LYS A 72 -45.23 -51.68 21.45
N LEU A 73 -45.68 -51.66 20.18
CA LEU A 73 -47.03 -51.61 19.56
C LEU A 73 -48.17 -52.41 20.25
N PRO A 74 -49.43 -52.08 19.89
CA PRO A 74 -50.17 -52.99 19.00
C PRO A 74 -51.01 -52.33 17.89
N THR A 75 -51.34 -53.16 16.90
CA THR A 75 -52.08 -52.96 15.64
C THR A 75 -53.61 -52.86 15.79
N ASN A 76 -54.27 -52.29 14.77
CA ASN A 76 -55.57 -52.66 14.14
C ASN A 76 -55.86 -51.54 13.10
N GLY A 77 -56.04 -51.70 11.80
CA GLY A 77 -56.63 -52.79 11.02
C GLY A 77 -58.05 -52.37 10.60
N PHE A 78 -58.23 -51.73 9.43
CA PHE A 78 -59.44 -51.82 8.60
C PHE A 78 -59.21 -51.23 7.20
N SER A 79 -59.72 -51.96 6.21
CA SER A 79 -59.61 -51.78 4.76
C SER A 79 -60.99 -51.50 4.15
N SER A 80 -61.06 -50.70 3.07
CA SER A 80 -62.15 -50.78 2.09
C SER A 80 -61.71 -50.31 0.68
N LEU A 81 -61.79 -51.24 -0.27
CA LEU A 81 -61.70 -51.18 -1.75
C LEU A 81 -62.93 -50.48 -2.39
N PRO A 82 -63.17 -50.46 -3.74
CA PRO A 82 -62.31 -50.36 -4.94
C PRO A 82 -62.85 -49.34 -6.01
N TYR A 83 -62.09 -49.03 -7.07
CA TYR A 83 -62.56 -49.10 -8.48
C TYR A 83 -61.37 -49.00 -9.45
N ALA A 84 -61.40 -49.81 -10.51
CA ALA A 84 -60.31 -49.96 -11.48
C ALA A 84 -60.64 -49.25 -12.80
N SER A 85 -59.62 -48.66 -13.45
CA SER A 85 -59.49 -48.63 -14.92
C SER A 85 -58.04 -48.32 -15.34
N VAL A 86 -57.64 -48.93 -16.44
CA VAL A 86 -56.27 -49.16 -16.95
C VAL A 86 -55.74 -47.97 -17.76
N THR A 87 -54.43 -47.64 -17.68
CA THR A 87 -53.50 -47.55 -18.85
C THR A 87 -52.05 -47.15 -18.53
N THR A 88 -51.15 -47.79 -19.29
CA THR A 88 -49.81 -47.37 -19.80
C THR A 88 -48.54 -47.44 -18.92
N PRO A 89 -47.41 -47.89 -19.50
CA PRO A 89 -46.14 -48.04 -18.80
C PRO A 89 -45.48 -46.68 -18.60
N VAL A 90 -45.21 -46.31 -17.35
CA VAL A 90 -44.46 -45.11 -17.02
C VAL A 90 -42.97 -45.42 -17.19
N TYR A 91 -42.37 -44.83 -18.21
CA TYR A 91 -40.92 -44.74 -18.39
C TYR A 91 -40.27 -44.02 -17.20
N PRO A 92 -39.01 -44.34 -16.83
CA PRO A 92 -38.35 -43.74 -15.66
C PRO A 92 -38.17 -42.23 -15.81
N LYS A 93 -38.39 -41.50 -14.70
CA LYS A 93 -38.16 -40.05 -14.52
C LYS A 93 -36.66 -39.68 -14.45
N ASP A 94 -35.81 -40.31 -15.24
CA ASP A 94 -34.34 -40.18 -15.09
C ASP A 94 -33.67 -39.28 -16.15
N LEU A 95 -34.45 -38.43 -16.84
CA LEU A 95 -33.94 -37.57 -17.92
C LEU A 95 -33.81 -36.09 -17.53
N GLU A 96 -34.64 -35.56 -16.64
CA GLU A 96 -34.55 -34.14 -16.24
C GLU A 96 -33.43 -33.86 -15.22
N GLU A 97 -33.14 -34.78 -14.29
CA GLU A 97 -32.06 -34.61 -13.31
C GLU A 97 -30.67 -34.57 -13.95
N ARG A 98 -30.41 -35.41 -14.98
CA ARG A 98 -29.12 -35.44 -15.69
C ARG A 98 -28.81 -34.17 -16.51
N HIS A 99 -29.85 -33.50 -17.00
CA HIS A 99 -29.69 -32.27 -17.79
C HIS A 99 -29.32 -31.05 -16.94
N LEU A 100 -29.83 -30.97 -15.70
CA LEU A 100 -29.47 -29.90 -14.75
C LEU A 100 -28.05 -30.08 -14.23
N ASP A 101 -27.65 -31.31 -13.91
CA ASP A 101 -26.29 -31.65 -13.46
C ASP A 101 -25.25 -31.26 -14.52
N THR A 102 -25.51 -31.55 -15.80
CA THR A 102 -24.59 -31.19 -16.90
C THR A 102 -24.43 -29.67 -17.06
N ARG A 103 -25.51 -28.88 -16.92
CA ARG A 103 -25.44 -27.42 -17.04
C ARG A 103 -24.80 -26.79 -15.80
N SER A 104 -25.15 -27.26 -14.61
CA SER A 104 -24.54 -26.83 -13.36
C SER A 104 -23.04 -27.13 -13.35
N TRP A 105 -22.65 -28.32 -13.81
CA TRP A 105 -21.27 -28.72 -14.03
C TRP A 105 -20.53 -27.75 -14.96
N GLN A 106 -21.06 -27.47 -16.16
CA GLN A 106 -20.41 -26.56 -17.11
C GLN A 106 -20.17 -25.17 -16.52
N ILE A 107 -21.17 -24.62 -15.82
CA ILE A 107 -21.09 -23.30 -15.19
C ILE A 107 -20.09 -23.33 -14.03
N MET A 108 -20.18 -24.32 -13.16
CA MET A 108 -19.31 -24.46 -11.99
C MET A 108 -17.86 -24.67 -12.43
N ASN A 109 -17.64 -25.57 -13.38
CA ASN A 109 -16.33 -25.87 -13.93
C ASN A 109 -15.68 -24.63 -14.54
N LYS A 110 -16.43 -23.87 -15.34
CA LYS A 110 -15.95 -22.59 -15.89
C LYS A 110 -15.57 -21.61 -14.77
N ARG A 111 -16.43 -21.45 -13.77
CA ARG A 111 -16.19 -20.50 -12.65
C ARG A 111 -14.98 -20.87 -11.81
N LEU A 112 -14.77 -22.15 -11.53
CA LEU A 112 -13.59 -22.62 -10.79
C LEU A 112 -12.32 -22.48 -11.64
N THR A 113 -12.41 -22.75 -12.94
CA THR A 113 -11.30 -22.52 -13.89
C THR A 113 -10.92 -21.04 -13.97
N ASP A 114 -11.90 -20.12 -14.02
CA ASP A 114 -11.68 -18.67 -14.00
C ASP A 114 -10.98 -18.19 -12.71
N LEU A 115 -11.03 -18.98 -11.64
CA LEU A 115 -10.34 -18.76 -10.37
C LEU A 115 -8.97 -19.46 -10.30
N GLY A 116 -8.54 -20.11 -11.38
CA GLY A 116 -7.29 -20.87 -11.43
C GLY A 116 -7.35 -22.23 -10.72
N ILE A 117 -8.55 -22.73 -10.41
CA ILE A 117 -8.74 -24.04 -9.78
C ILE A 117 -8.97 -25.09 -10.87
N ASN A 118 -8.08 -26.07 -10.94
CA ASN A 118 -8.26 -27.24 -11.82
C ASN A 118 -9.18 -28.26 -11.15
N THR A 119 -10.30 -28.55 -11.79
CA THR A 119 -11.36 -29.46 -11.30
C THR A 119 -11.28 -30.87 -11.89
N SER A 120 -10.35 -31.13 -12.82
CA SER A 120 -10.25 -32.41 -13.55
C SER A 120 -10.07 -33.63 -12.64
N GLU A 121 -9.40 -33.46 -11.51
CA GLU A 121 -9.14 -34.50 -10.50
C GLU A 121 -10.06 -34.37 -9.27
N CYS A 122 -11.00 -33.43 -9.26
CA CYS A 122 -11.88 -33.20 -8.13
C CYS A 122 -13.08 -34.15 -8.12
N VAL A 123 -13.39 -34.69 -6.95
CA VAL A 123 -14.55 -35.55 -6.70
C VAL A 123 -15.63 -34.73 -5.98
N PRO A 124 -16.82 -34.52 -6.59
CA PRO A 124 -17.98 -33.92 -5.94
C PRO A 124 -18.44 -34.71 -4.72
N GLY A 125 -19.06 -34.03 -3.76
CA GLY A 125 -19.48 -34.59 -2.47
C GLY A 125 -18.34 -34.87 -1.49
N LYS A 126 -17.09 -34.60 -1.88
CA LYS A 126 -15.89 -34.80 -1.05
C LYS A 126 -15.04 -33.55 -0.96
N GLU A 127 -14.25 -33.50 0.10
CA GLU A 127 -13.21 -32.48 0.27
C GLU A 127 -12.02 -32.82 -0.63
N ASN A 128 -11.69 -31.91 -1.55
CA ASN A 128 -10.56 -32.03 -2.47
C ASN A 128 -9.40 -31.15 -1.98
N ARG A 129 -8.18 -31.67 -2.02
CA ARG A 129 -6.97 -30.95 -1.61
C ARG A 129 -6.15 -30.60 -2.84
N LEU A 130 -5.88 -29.32 -3.05
CA LEU A 130 -5.24 -28.79 -4.25
C LEU A 130 -4.13 -27.79 -3.88
N LEU A 131 -3.25 -27.49 -4.84
CA LEU A 131 -2.40 -26.31 -4.74
C LEU A 131 -3.27 -25.05 -4.80
N CYS A 132 -3.00 -24.09 -3.91
CA CYS A 132 -3.76 -22.84 -3.88
C CYS A 132 -3.30 -21.93 -5.03
N PRO A 133 -4.17 -21.53 -5.98
CA PRO A 133 -3.79 -20.64 -7.07
C PRO A 133 -3.43 -19.22 -6.60
N SER A 134 -3.77 -18.87 -5.35
CA SER A 134 -3.47 -17.55 -4.78
C SER A 134 -2.07 -17.45 -4.17
N CYS A 135 -1.51 -18.52 -3.61
CA CYS A 135 -0.18 -18.51 -2.97
C CYS A 135 0.77 -19.58 -3.49
N ASN A 136 0.30 -20.46 -4.37
CA ASN A 136 1.04 -21.59 -4.90
C ASN A 136 1.66 -22.52 -3.84
N GLY A 137 1.08 -22.55 -2.63
CA GLY A 137 1.63 -23.31 -1.50
C GLY A 137 2.76 -22.62 -0.73
N GLY A 138 3.04 -21.34 -1.02
CA GLY A 138 4.12 -20.59 -0.39
C GLY A 138 5.51 -21.10 -0.81
N GLU A 139 6.53 -20.85 0.02
CA GLU A 139 7.91 -21.31 -0.24
C GLU A 139 8.08 -22.84 -0.22
N SER A 140 7.16 -23.56 0.43
CA SER A 140 7.17 -25.02 0.51
C SER A 140 6.38 -25.70 -0.60
N GLU A 141 5.70 -24.94 -1.47
CA GLU A 141 4.81 -25.44 -2.53
C GLU A 141 3.78 -26.46 -2.01
N GLU A 142 3.27 -26.24 -0.80
CA GLU A 142 2.38 -27.20 -0.14
C GLU A 142 0.95 -27.19 -0.70
N ILE A 143 0.33 -28.38 -0.75
CA ILE A 143 -1.09 -28.56 -1.07
C ILE A 143 -1.94 -27.98 0.07
N SER A 144 -2.32 -26.72 -0.09
CA SER A 144 -2.88 -25.88 0.97
C SER A 144 -4.36 -25.54 0.75
N LEU A 145 -4.90 -25.74 -0.45
CA LEU A 145 -6.29 -25.43 -0.76
C LEU A 145 -7.21 -26.61 -0.47
N SER A 146 -8.26 -26.34 0.28
CA SER A 146 -9.39 -27.23 0.48
C SER A 146 -10.55 -26.76 -0.37
N LEU A 147 -11.11 -27.65 -1.20
CA LEU A 147 -12.22 -27.36 -2.10
C LEU A 147 -13.30 -28.43 -1.92
N PHE A 148 -14.50 -27.99 -1.56
CA PHE A 148 -15.69 -28.83 -1.52
C PHE A 148 -16.66 -28.41 -2.63
N ILE A 149 -17.11 -29.37 -3.42
CA ILE A 149 -18.12 -29.19 -4.48
C ILE A 149 -19.31 -30.07 -4.12
N GLU A 150 -20.53 -29.54 -4.13
CA GLU A 150 -21.74 -30.35 -3.89
C GLU A 150 -21.95 -31.37 -5.02
N GLU A 151 -22.59 -32.51 -4.71
CA GLU A 151 -22.75 -33.64 -5.64
C GLU A 151 -23.44 -33.25 -6.95
N ASP A 152 -24.37 -32.29 -6.88
CA ASP A 152 -25.16 -31.76 -8.00
C ASP A 152 -24.49 -30.57 -8.72
N TRP A 153 -23.23 -30.27 -8.36
CA TRP A 153 -22.47 -29.11 -8.85
C TRP A 153 -23.14 -27.76 -8.63
N SER A 154 -24.15 -27.68 -7.76
CA SER A 154 -24.93 -26.47 -7.53
C SER A 154 -24.15 -25.43 -6.75
N SER A 155 -23.21 -25.84 -5.89
CA SER A 155 -22.32 -24.93 -5.18
C SER A 155 -20.93 -25.51 -4.94
N ALA A 156 -19.96 -24.61 -4.77
CA ALA A 156 -18.60 -24.95 -4.36
C ALA A 156 -18.11 -23.95 -3.31
N LYS A 157 -17.29 -24.43 -2.37
CA LYS A 157 -16.67 -23.65 -1.28
C LYS A 157 -15.21 -24.02 -1.18
N TRP A 158 -14.35 -23.05 -0.90
CA TRP A 158 -12.92 -23.30 -0.72
C TRP A 158 -12.30 -22.46 0.38
N LEU A 159 -11.21 -22.99 0.96
CA LEU A 159 -10.38 -22.36 1.97
C LEU A 159 -8.93 -22.83 1.84
N CYS A 160 -8.02 -21.88 1.73
CA CYS A 160 -6.58 -22.10 1.82
C CYS A 160 -6.16 -22.09 3.28
N PHE A 161 -5.53 -23.19 3.71
CA PHE A 161 -5.01 -23.38 5.06
C PHE A 161 -3.57 -22.90 5.23
N HIS A 162 -2.94 -22.38 4.16
CA HIS A 162 -1.63 -21.76 4.28
C HIS A 162 -1.72 -20.50 5.15
N ALA A 163 -0.93 -20.45 6.22
CA ALA A 163 -1.03 -19.46 7.29
C ALA A 163 -0.95 -18.01 6.78
N LYS A 164 -0.13 -17.75 5.74
CA LYS A 164 0.05 -16.42 5.14
C LYS A 164 -0.94 -16.10 4.00
N CYS A 165 -1.80 -17.03 3.60
CA CYS A 165 -2.71 -16.87 2.46
C CYS A 165 -4.16 -16.65 2.88
N GLY A 166 -4.78 -17.61 3.57
CA GLY A 166 -6.18 -17.52 4.01
C GLY A 166 -7.23 -17.33 2.90
N TRP A 167 -6.87 -17.56 1.63
CA TRP A 167 -7.77 -17.39 0.49
C TRP A 167 -9.00 -18.28 0.62
N LYS A 168 -10.20 -17.70 0.52
CA LYS A 168 -11.46 -18.44 0.70
C LYS A 168 -12.58 -17.85 -0.14
N GLY A 169 -13.55 -18.69 -0.45
CA GLY A 169 -14.72 -18.24 -1.21
C GLY A 169 -15.78 -19.33 -1.37
N ALA A 170 -16.88 -18.93 -2.00
CA ALA A 170 -17.96 -19.82 -2.38
C ALA A 170 -18.59 -19.31 -3.69
N THR A 171 -19.17 -20.22 -4.47
CA THR A 171 -19.90 -19.89 -5.71
C THR A 171 -21.07 -20.86 -5.92
N LYS A 172 -22.09 -20.45 -6.68
CA LYS A 172 -23.30 -21.24 -6.97
C LYS A 172 -23.63 -21.28 -8.46
N ALA A 173 -23.96 -22.43 -9.03
CA ALA A 173 -24.20 -22.59 -10.47
C ALA A 173 -25.46 -21.87 -10.98
N LEU A 174 -26.55 -21.84 -10.20
CA LEU A 174 -27.81 -21.17 -10.55
C LEU A 174 -28.37 -20.38 -9.36
N ALA A 175 -28.91 -19.18 -9.62
CA ALA A 175 -29.80 -18.48 -8.70
C ALA A 175 -31.22 -18.64 -9.23
N ASP A 176 -32.18 -18.95 -8.35
CA ASP A 176 -33.59 -19.06 -8.71
C ASP A 176 -34.06 -17.82 -9.49
N GLY A 177 -34.34 -18.00 -10.78
CA GLY A 177 -35.26 -17.17 -11.57
C GLY A 177 -34.91 -15.69 -11.82
N LYS A 178 -33.69 -15.20 -11.57
CA LYS A 178 -33.28 -13.84 -12.01
C LYS A 178 -31.87 -13.84 -12.62
N PRO A 179 -31.61 -13.06 -13.69
CA PRO A 179 -30.26 -12.87 -14.20
C PRO A 179 -29.45 -12.15 -13.11
N SER A 180 -28.63 -12.91 -12.41
CA SER A 180 -27.92 -12.45 -11.22
C SER A 180 -26.57 -11.85 -11.59
N ASP A 181 -26.58 -10.62 -12.10
CA ASP A 181 -25.42 -9.73 -12.03
C ASP A 181 -25.14 -9.24 -10.60
N GLN A 182 -25.91 -9.71 -9.60
CA GLN A 182 -25.93 -9.15 -8.23
C GLN A 182 -25.67 -10.15 -7.08
N ILE A 183 -25.04 -11.30 -7.32
CA ILE A 183 -24.46 -12.11 -6.22
C ILE A 183 -22.92 -12.16 -6.36
N PHE A 184 -22.32 -10.97 -6.49
CA PHE A 184 -20.89 -10.76 -6.29
C PHE A 184 -20.65 -10.09 -4.94
N ASN A 185 -21.04 -10.75 -3.84
CA ASN A 185 -20.69 -10.26 -2.51
C ASN A 185 -19.91 -11.32 -1.75
N LYS A 186 -18.59 -11.05 -1.63
CA LYS A 186 -17.53 -11.79 -0.93
C LYS A 186 -16.90 -12.99 -1.65
N VAL A 187 -16.45 -12.79 -2.89
CA VAL A 187 -15.16 -13.37 -3.28
C VAL A 187 -14.12 -12.29 -2.96
N ASN A 188 -13.32 -12.49 -1.91
CA ASN A 188 -12.06 -11.75 -1.79
C ASN A 188 -11.17 -12.29 -2.91
N LYS A 189 -11.34 -11.74 -4.12
CA LYS A 189 -10.44 -12.00 -5.24
C LYS A 189 -9.09 -11.48 -4.79
N TYR A 190 -8.22 -12.36 -4.31
CA TYR A 190 -6.79 -12.12 -4.36
C TYR A 190 -6.45 -12.11 -5.85
N LYS A 191 -6.58 -10.94 -6.49
CA LYS A 191 -6.00 -10.75 -7.82
C LYS A 191 -4.50 -10.83 -7.59
N ALA A 192 -3.86 -11.87 -8.11
CA ALA A 192 -2.41 -11.88 -8.23
C ALA A 192 -1.99 -10.51 -8.83
N PRO A 193 -1.00 -9.82 -8.25
CA PRO A 193 -0.57 -8.53 -8.75
C PRO A 193 -0.30 -8.65 -10.25
N ARG A 194 -0.92 -7.78 -11.06
CA ARG A 194 -0.67 -7.81 -12.50
C ARG A 194 0.80 -7.53 -12.73
N GLN A 195 1.52 -8.46 -13.35
CA GLN A 195 2.87 -8.19 -13.84
C GLN A 195 2.75 -7.14 -14.95
N ILE A 196 3.33 -5.96 -14.71
CA ILE A 196 3.35 -4.85 -15.66
C ILE A 196 4.76 -4.72 -16.24
N THR A 197 4.84 -4.26 -17.47
CA THR A 197 6.12 -3.94 -18.13
C THR A 197 6.03 -2.55 -18.74
N VAL A 198 7.19 -1.97 -19.04
CA VAL A 198 7.31 -0.67 -19.70
C VAL A 198 6.54 -0.67 -21.03
N GLU A 199 6.72 -1.74 -21.81
CA GLU A 199 6.07 -1.95 -23.10
C GLU A 199 4.56 -2.17 -22.93
N GLY A 200 4.15 -2.99 -21.95
CA GLY A 200 2.75 -3.27 -21.68
C GLY A 200 1.96 -2.05 -21.19
N LEU A 201 2.65 -1.04 -20.66
CA LEU A 201 2.06 0.24 -20.27
C LEU A 201 2.19 1.33 -21.35
N LEU A 202 2.89 1.06 -22.46
CA LEU A 202 3.20 2.01 -23.52
C LEU A 202 3.92 3.25 -22.96
N LEU A 203 4.91 3.03 -22.09
CA LEU A 203 5.73 4.11 -21.56
C LEU A 203 6.81 4.49 -22.58
N GLU A 204 7.02 5.78 -22.74
CA GLU A 204 7.96 6.38 -23.66
C GLU A 204 9.07 7.12 -22.89
N PRO A 205 10.27 7.28 -23.48
CA PRO A 205 11.26 8.24 -22.98
C PRO A 205 10.70 9.66 -22.88
N LEU A 206 11.28 10.47 -22.00
CA LEU A 206 10.86 11.85 -21.79
C LEU A 206 11.10 12.72 -23.02
N SER A 207 10.09 13.50 -23.38
CA SER A 207 10.18 14.57 -24.38
C SER A 207 10.86 15.83 -23.79
N ASN A 208 11.37 16.70 -24.67
CA ASN A 208 11.97 17.97 -24.26
C ASN A 208 11.00 18.87 -23.46
N GLU A 209 9.70 18.79 -23.74
CA GLU A 209 8.66 19.51 -22.99
C GLU A 209 8.62 19.06 -21.53
N VAL A 210 8.62 17.74 -21.28
CA VAL A 210 8.62 17.19 -19.93
C VAL A 210 9.94 17.47 -19.22
N ILE A 211 11.06 17.37 -19.92
CA ILE A 211 12.38 17.72 -19.36
C ILE A 211 12.40 19.19 -18.95
N ALA A 212 11.87 20.11 -19.78
CA ALA A 212 11.79 21.53 -19.45
C ALA A 212 10.90 21.78 -18.21
N TYR A 213 9.77 21.07 -18.09
CA TYR A 213 8.91 21.13 -16.90
C TYR A 213 9.67 20.79 -15.59
N PHE A 214 10.56 19.81 -15.64
CA PHE A 214 11.40 19.45 -14.48
C PHE A 214 12.57 20.41 -14.27
N ALA A 215 13.15 20.94 -15.34
CA ALA A 215 14.22 21.94 -15.26
C ALA A 215 13.75 23.23 -14.56
N GLU A 216 12.50 23.66 -14.79
CA GLU A 216 11.88 24.77 -14.02
C GLU A 216 11.83 24.53 -12.52
N ARG A 217 11.90 23.26 -12.09
CA ARG A 217 11.86 22.81 -10.70
C ARG A 217 13.23 22.41 -10.19
N MET A 218 14.29 22.81 -10.90
CA MET A 218 15.68 22.50 -10.60
C MET A 218 16.00 21.00 -10.57
N ILE A 219 15.24 20.19 -11.32
CA ILE A 219 15.47 18.75 -11.45
C ILE A 219 16.09 18.47 -12.82
N SER A 220 17.29 17.89 -12.81
CA SER A 220 18.08 17.59 -13.99
C SER A 220 17.58 16.37 -14.77
N ALA A 221 17.87 16.33 -16.07
CA ALA A 221 17.56 15.16 -16.90
C ALA A 221 18.32 13.89 -16.44
N GLU A 222 19.49 14.04 -15.81
CA GLU A 222 20.26 12.94 -15.25
C GLU A 222 19.53 12.28 -14.07
N THR A 223 19.02 13.09 -13.14
CA THR A 223 18.18 12.64 -12.03
C THR A 223 16.93 11.94 -12.55
N LEU A 224 16.22 12.51 -13.54
CA LEU A 224 15.04 11.87 -14.13
C LEU A 224 15.36 10.49 -14.72
N LYS A 225 16.48 10.38 -15.43
CA LYS A 225 16.94 9.13 -16.04
C LYS A 225 17.28 8.08 -14.98
N ARG A 226 18.03 8.43 -13.93
CA ARG A 226 18.38 7.50 -12.84
C ARG A 226 17.14 6.97 -12.12
N ASN A 227 16.15 7.85 -11.97
CA ASN A 227 14.87 7.57 -11.31
C ASN A 227 13.84 6.88 -12.20
N ALA A 228 14.22 6.50 -13.42
CA ALA A 228 13.35 5.89 -14.41
C ALA A 228 12.03 6.66 -14.62
N VAL A 229 12.08 8.00 -14.56
CA VAL A 229 10.91 8.82 -14.88
C VAL A 229 10.68 8.72 -16.39
N MET A 230 9.46 8.35 -16.75
CA MET A 230 9.03 8.16 -18.14
C MET A 230 7.85 9.07 -18.44
N GLN A 231 7.33 9.00 -19.66
CA GLN A 231 6.07 9.62 -20.02
C GLN A 231 5.12 8.59 -20.62
N LYS A 232 3.83 8.93 -20.65
CA LYS A 232 2.80 8.19 -21.36
C LYS A 232 1.92 9.16 -22.12
N ARG A 233 1.74 8.89 -23.41
CA ARG A 233 0.84 9.65 -24.26
C ARG A 233 -0.55 9.02 -24.26
N LEU A 234 -1.58 9.83 -24.05
CA LEU A 234 -2.97 9.44 -24.19
C LEU A 234 -3.66 10.44 -25.12
N GLY A 235 -3.74 10.08 -26.41
CA GLY A 235 -4.14 11.04 -27.45
C GLY A 235 -3.09 12.14 -27.58
N GLU A 236 -3.51 13.39 -27.44
CA GLU A 236 -2.61 14.55 -27.47
C GLU A 236 -1.99 14.87 -26.09
N GLN A 237 -2.52 14.30 -25.01
CA GLN A 237 -2.08 14.61 -23.66
C GLN A 237 -0.85 13.79 -23.25
N ILE A 238 0.16 14.47 -22.70
CA ILE A 238 1.34 13.85 -22.09
C ILE A 238 1.14 13.75 -20.57
N ASN A 239 1.34 12.56 -20.03
CA ASN A 239 1.39 12.32 -18.59
C ASN A 239 2.80 11.89 -18.19
N ILE A 240 3.33 12.49 -17.14
CA ILE A 240 4.57 12.06 -16.49
C ILE A 240 4.28 10.74 -15.77
N ALA A 241 5.14 9.75 -15.95
CA ALA A 241 5.02 8.42 -15.38
C ALA A 241 6.18 8.17 -14.41
N PHE A 242 5.87 8.09 -13.12
CA PHE A 242 6.79 7.66 -12.06
C PHE A 242 6.71 6.14 -11.94
N THR A 243 7.80 5.46 -12.25
CA THR A 243 7.86 3.99 -12.32
C THR A 243 8.43 3.39 -11.04
N TYR A 244 7.69 2.48 -10.40
CA TYR A 244 8.05 1.91 -9.12
C TYR A 244 8.70 0.55 -9.35
N TRP A 245 9.99 0.43 -9.06
CA TRP A 245 10.78 -0.76 -9.31
C TRP A 245 11.12 -1.52 -8.03
N ARG A 246 11.26 -2.83 -8.18
CA ARG A 246 11.82 -3.71 -7.16
C ARG A 246 12.68 -4.77 -7.82
N LYS A 247 13.98 -4.79 -7.53
CA LYS A 247 14.95 -5.76 -8.08
C LYS A 247 14.85 -5.89 -9.60
N GLY A 248 14.73 -4.74 -10.29
CA GLY A 248 14.61 -4.68 -11.75
C GLY A 248 13.25 -5.05 -12.33
N ALA A 249 12.25 -5.38 -11.52
CA ALA A 249 10.87 -5.59 -11.97
C ALA A 249 10.01 -4.33 -11.76
N LEU A 250 9.21 -3.96 -12.77
CA LEU A 250 8.24 -2.86 -12.66
C LEU A 250 7.02 -3.33 -11.86
N ILE A 251 6.82 -2.75 -10.68
CA ILE A 251 5.76 -3.16 -9.74
C ILE A 251 4.53 -2.29 -9.83
N SER A 252 4.73 -0.97 -9.94
CA SER A 252 3.64 -0.01 -10.10
C SER A 252 4.06 1.18 -10.97
N CYS A 253 3.09 1.99 -11.36
CA CYS A 253 3.33 3.23 -12.07
C CYS A 253 2.29 4.27 -11.64
N LYS A 254 2.76 5.47 -11.34
CA LYS A 254 1.89 6.60 -11.01
C LYS A 254 2.04 7.68 -12.06
N TYR A 255 0.91 8.22 -12.47
CA TYR A 255 0.82 9.20 -13.53
C TYR A 255 0.46 10.56 -12.98
N ARG A 256 1.10 11.58 -13.53
CA ARG A 256 0.82 12.99 -13.27
C ARG A 256 0.66 13.70 -14.61
N GLY A 257 -0.55 14.19 -14.86
CA GLY A 257 -0.76 15.16 -15.92
C GLY A 257 -0.09 16.49 -15.56
N ILE A 258 0.31 17.26 -16.57
CA ILE A 258 0.89 18.60 -16.38
C ILE A 258 -0.08 19.51 -15.59
N GLU A 259 -1.39 19.37 -15.81
CA GLU A 259 -2.48 20.02 -15.05
C GLU A 259 -2.74 19.43 -13.64
N LYS A 260 -1.76 18.74 -13.05
CA LYS A 260 -1.78 18.17 -11.68
C LYS A 260 -2.80 17.06 -11.40
N LYS A 261 -3.55 16.55 -12.39
CA LYS A 261 -4.34 15.32 -12.22
C LYS A 261 -3.40 14.14 -11.95
N ARG A 262 -3.62 13.42 -10.85
CA ARG A 262 -2.81 12.27 -10.43
C ARG A 262 -3.65 11.01 -10.42
N PHE A 263 -3.11 9.92 -10.94
CA PHE A 263 -3.75 8.60 -10.88
C PHE A 263 -2.68 7.50 -10.90
N SER A 264 -3.00 6.34 -10.34
CA SER A 264 -2.07 5.19 -10.28
C SER A 264 -2.55 4.06 -11.17
N GLN A 265 -1.61 3.23 -11.61
CA GLN A 265 -1.92 1.98 -12.31
C GLN A 265 -2.77 1.07 -11.40
N LYS A 266 -3.95 0.68 -11.88
CA LYS A 266 -4.89 -0.16 -11.14
C LYS A 266 -4.35 -1.58 -10.97
N ASP A 267 -4.80 -2.25 -9.91
CA ASP A 267 -4.48 -3.64 -9.58
C ASP A 267 -2.96 -3.94 -9.50
N THR A 268 -2.18 -2.96 -9.04
CA THR A 268 -0.74 -3.09 -8.79
C THR A 268 -0.44 -3.07 -7.29
N GLU A 269 0.70 -3.64 -6.92
CA GLU A 269 1.20 -3.57 -5.55
C GLU A 269 1.67 -2.14 -5.23
N LYS A 270 1.44 -1.71 -3.98
CA LYS A 270 1.94 -0.44 -3.47
C LYS A 270 3.27 -0.67 -2.77
N ILE A 271 4.31 -0.05 -3.30
CA ILE A 271 5.65 -0.01 -2.72
C ILE A 271 6.15 1.45 -2.69
N PHE A 272 7.31 1.69 -2.09
CA PHE A 272 7.97 2.98 -2.17
C PHE A 272 8.50 3.29 -3.58
N TYR A 273 8.48 4.55 -3.97
CA TYR A 273 9.19 5.01 -5.16
C TYR A 273 10.69 5.13 -4.82
N GLY A 274 11.55 4.50 -5.63
CA GLY A 274 12.99 4.40 -5.34
C GLY A 274 13.35 3.31 -4.33
N LEU A 275 12.50 2.28 -4.13
CA LEU A 275 12.74 1.21 -3.14
C LEU A 275 14.12 0.56 -3.27
N ASP A 276 14.60 0.33 -4.49
CA ASP A 276 15.91 -0.28 -4.74
C ASP A 276 17.08 0.63 -4.28
N ASP A 277 16.87 1.94 -4.14
CA ASP A 277 17.92 2.87 -3.69
C ASP A 277 18.21 2.80 -2.19
N ILE A 278 17.35 2.12 -1.42
CA ILE A 278 17.51 1.95 0.03
C ILE A 278 17.84 0.50 0.41
N GLU A 279 18.11 -0.37 -0.58
CA GLU A 279 18.55 -1.72 -0.30
C GLU A 279 19.91 -1.68 0.43
N ASP A 280 19.97 -2.30 1.61
CA ASP A 280 21.16 -2.35 2.49
C ASP A 280 21.64 -1.01 3.07
N GLU A 281 20.86 0.06 2.94
CA GLU A 281 21.20 1.36 3.52
C GLU A 281 20.90 1.45 5.02
N SER A 282 21.84 2.03 5.78
CA SER A 282 21.71 2.22 7.23
C SER A 282 21.05 3.53 7.63
N ASP A 283 21.07 4.52 6.74
CA ASP A 283 20.43 5.83 6.87
C ASP A 283 19.52 6.02 5.65
N ILE A 284 18.23 6.30 5.85
CA ILE A 284 17.27 6.47 4.75
C ILE A 284 16.40 7.70 4.98
N ILE A 285 15.94 8.31 3.90
CA ILE A 285 15.03 9.46 3.91
C ILE A 285 13.68 9.03 3.32
N ILE A 286 12.58 9.36 4.00
CA ILE A 286 11.22 9.15 3.51
C ILE A 286 10.55 10.50 3.30
N VAL A 287 10.18 10.79 2.06
CA VAL A 287 9.43 11.99 1.65
C VAL A 287 7.99 11.65 1.26
N GLU A 288 7.14 12.67 1.12
CA GLU A 288 5.75 12.47 0.75
C GLU A 288 5.56 12.19 -0.75
N GLY A 289 6.19 13.00 -1.61
CA GLY A 289 5.95 12.97 -3.06
C GLY A 289 7.13 12.51 -3.90
N GLU A 290 6.84 12.09 -5.13
CA GLU A 290 7.89 11.69 -6.09
C GLU A 290 8.78 12.90 -6.47
N MET A 291 8.20 14.10 -6.51
CA MET A 291 8.94 15.34 -6.78
C MET A 291 9.97 15.65 -5.70
N ASP A 292 9.60 15.44 -4.43
CA ASP A 292 10.51 15.66 -3.29
C ASP A 292 11.65 14.66 -3.31
N LYS A 293 11.38 13.43 -3.73
CA LYS A 293 12.41 12.39 -3.88
C LYS A 293 13.43 12.76 -4.93
N LEU A 294 12.98 13.32 -6.06
CA LEU A 294 13.87 13.86 -7.08
C LEU A 294 14.65 15.07 -6.56
N ALA A 295 14.01 15.93 -5.75
CA ALA A 295 14.69 17.08 -5.16
C ALA A 295 15.79 16.68 -4.15
N MET A 296 15.56 15.63 -3.35
CA MET A 296 16.58 15.06 -2.46
C MET A 296 17.80 14.58 -3.22
N GLU A 297 17.61 13.99 -4.41
CA GLU A 297 18.71 13.52 -5.23
C GLU A 297 19.56 14.66 -5.79
N GLU A 298 18.93 15.78 -6.18
CA GLU A 298 19.64 17.00 -6.56
C GLU A 298 20.48 17.58 -5.40
N ALA A 299 20.06 17.35 -4.15
CA ALA A 299 20.84 17.67 -2.94
C ALA A 299 21.89 16.61 -2.59
N GLY A 300 22.02 15.54 -3.38
CA GLY A 300 23.02 14.49 -3.22
C GLY A 300 22.56 13.27 -2.41
N PHE A 301 21.28 13.19 -2.04
CA PHE A 301 20.73 12.05 -1.29
C PHE A 301 20.09 11.03 -2.22
N ARG A 302 20.77 9.89 -2.40
CA ARG A 302 20.23 8.76 -3.19
C ARG A 302 19.42 7.78 -2.34
N ASN A 303 19.75 7.67 -1.06
CA ASN A 303 19.07 6.86 -0.03
C ASN A 303 17.69 7.44 0.36
N CYS A 304 16.89 7.87 -0.62
CA CYS A 304 15.61 8.52 -0.41
C CYS A 304 14.48 7.79 -1.14
N VAL A 305 13.33 7.65 -0.48
CA VAL A 305 12.11 7.06 -1.03
C VAL A 305 10.90 7.97 -0.83
N SER A 306 9.89 7.88 -1.72
CA SER A 306 8.58 8.53 -1.49
C SER A 306 7.46 7.52 -1.23
N VAL A 307 6.51 7.90 -0.38
CA VAL A 307 5.32 7.08 -0.12
C VAL A 307 4.42 7.02 -1.37
N PRO A 308 3.71 5.89 -1.63
CA PRO A 308 2.88 5.76 -2.83
C PRO A 308 1.59 6.57 -2.80
N ASP A 309 0.98 6.70 -1.61
CA ASP A 309 -0.42 7.14 -1.42
C ASP A 309 -0.57 8.54 -0.76
N GLY A 310 0.52 9.30 -0.64
CA GLY A 310 0.55 10.60 0.02
C GLY A 310 0.10 10.58 1.48
N ALA A 311 -0.08 11.76 2.06
CA ALA A 311 -0.46 11.91 3.46
C ALA A 311 -1.93 11.52 3.76
N PRO A 312 -2.22 10.94 4.94
CA PRO A 312 -3.57 10.90 5.49
C PRO A 312 -4.01 12.29 5.97
N GLN A 313 -5.32 12.51 6.11
CA GLN A 313 -5.85 13.79 6.60
C GLN A 313 -5.51 14.05 8.07
N SER A 314 -5.42 13.01 8.89
CA SER A 314 -5.08 13.10 10.31
C SER A 314 -4.47 11.79 10.81
N VAL A 315 -3.80 11.88 11.96
CA VAL A 315 -3.30 10.71 12.70
C VAL A 315 -4.48 9.86 13.16
N SER A 316 -4.35 8.54 13.11
CA SER A 316 -5.36 7.64 13.61
C SER A 316 -5.44 7.73 15.13
N SER A 317 -6.65 7.89 15.68
CA SER A 317 -6.89 7.77 17.12
C SER A 317 -6.84 6.34 17.63
N LYS A 318 -6.74 5.35 16.73
CA LYS A 318 -6.67 3.93 17.06
C LYS A 318 -5.22 3.49 17.17
N GLU A 319 -5.00 2.41 17.93
CA GLU A 319 -3.73 1.71 17.96
C GLU A 319 -3.28 1.29 16.55
N VAL A 320 -1.98 1.01 16.39
CA VAL A 320 -1.44 0.47 15.14
C VAL A 320 -2.15 -0.85 14.86
N PRO A 321 -2.88 -0.97 13.74
CA PRO A 321 -3.50 -2.24 13.39
C PRO A 321 -2.43 -3.28 13.04
N ASP A 322 -2.75 -4.56 13.20
CA ASP A 322 -1.91 -5.66 12.73
C ASP A 322 -1.58 -5.50 11.23
N GLU A 323 -0.44 -6.03 10.81
CA GLU A 323 0.10 -5.88 9.44
C GLU A 323 -0.94 -6.19 8.34
N GLU A 324 -1.77 -7.21 8.56
CA GLU A 324 -2.82 -7.65 7.61
C GLU A 324 -4.00 -6.67 7.51
N LYS A 325 -4.28 -5.92 8.57
CA LYS A 325 -5.42 -4.99 8.68
C LYS A 325 -5.04 -3.57 8.30
N ASP A 326 -3.74 -3.27 8.23
CA ASP A 326 -3.21 -1.95 7.95
C ASP A 326 -3.21 -1.58 6.46
N THR A 327 -4.39 -1.63 5.86
CA THR A 327 -4.58 -1.49 4.41
C THR A 327 -4.01 -0.19 3.82
N LYS A 328 -4.03 0.92 4.55
CA LYS A 328 -3.51 2.23 4.10
C LYS A 328 -1.98 2.29 4.10
N PHE A 329 -1.33 1.60 5.03
CA PHE A 329 0.13 1.57 5.18
C PHE A 329 0.74 0.22 4.82
N GLN A 330 0.01 -0.61 4.06
CA GLN A 330 0.44 -1.95 3.67
C GLN A 330 1.80 -1.97 2.96
N TYR A 331 2.16 -0.88 2.29
CA TYR A 331 3.45 -0.72 1.63
C TYR A 331 4.63 -0.79 2.62
N LEU A 332 4.47 -0.38 3.88
CA LEU A 332 5.51 -0.49 4.92
C LEU A 332 5.81 -1.95 5.23
N TRP A 333 4.77 -2.76 5.40
CA TRP A 333 4.90 -4.19 5.70
C TRP A 333 5.49 -4.95 4.51
N LYS A 334 5.06 -4.60 3.28
CA LYS A 334 5.63 -5.14 2.04
C LYS A 334 7.10 -4.79 1.85
N CYS A 335 7.55 -3.65 2.36
CA CYS A 335 8.92 -3.17 2.26
C CYS A 335 9.70 -3.34 3.58
N LYS A 336 9.18 -4.12 4.54
CA LYS A 336 9.71 -4.21 5.91
C LYS A 336 11.19 -4.60 5.95
N GLU A 337 11.62 -5.50 5.07
CA GLU A 337 13.01 -5.95 4.99
C GLU A 337 14.00 -4.83 4.63
N TYR A 338 13.56 -3.83 3.85
CA TYR A 338 14.37 -2.68 3.49
C TYR A 338 14.47 -1.71 4.67
N ILE A 339 13.33 -1.41 5.31
CA ILE A 339 13.26 -0.49 6.45
C ILE A 339 13.95 -1.08 7.70
N ALA A 340 13.89 -2.39 7.91
CA ALA A 340 14.45 -3.04 9.09
C ALA A 340 15.98 -2.89 9.19
N LYS A 341 16.67 -2.74 8.05
CA LYS A 341 18.12 -2.53 7.99
C LYS A 341 18.52 -1.09 8.33
N ALA A 342 17.62 -0.14 8.13
CA ALA A 342 17.88 1.26 8.45
C ALA A 342 17.90 1.47 9.97
N SER A 343 19.04 1.96 10.44
CA SER A 343 19.26 2.38 11.84
C SER A 343 18.76 3.81 12.08
N ARG A 344 18.81 4.64 11.04
CA ARG A 344 18.38 6.04 11.04
C ARG A 344 17.41 6.29 9.89
N ILE A 345 16.27 6.91 10.21
CA ILE A 345 15.19 7.15 9.25
C ILE A 345 14.74 8.60 9.37
N ILE A 346 15.05 9.40 8.37
CA ILE A 346 14.67 10.81 8.31
C ILE A 346 13.30 10.94 7.66
N LEU A 347 12.33 11.47 8.39
CA LEU A 347 10.99 11.77 7.93
C LEU A 347 10.95 13.23 7.44
N ALA A 348 10.96 13.38 6.12
CA ALA A 348 10.97 14.65 5.40
C ALA A 348 9.63 14.84 4.65
N THR A 349 8.53 14.69 5.37
CA THR A 349 7.16 14.89 4.85
C THR A 349 6.83 16.37 4.74
N ASP A 350 5.72 16.71 4.07
CA ASP A 350 5.25 18.08 3.94
C ASP A 350 5.09 18.78 5.30
N GLY A 351 5.38 20.07 5.35
CA GLY A 351 5.30 20.92 6.55
C GLY A 351 3.87 21.29 6.98
N ASP A 352 2.85 20.75 6.32
CA ASP A 352 1.45 20.98 6.63
C ASP A 352 0.85 19.91 7.57
N SER A 353 -0.40 20.10 8.01
CA SER A 353 -1.05 19.16 8.94
C SER A 353 -1.12 17.72 8.40
N PRO A 354 -1.51 17.47 7.13
CA PRO A 354 -1.42 16.14 6.55
C PRO A 354 -0.02 15.54 6.58
N GLY A 355 1.01 16.29 6.16
CA GLY A 355 2.39 15.81 6.19
C GLY A 355 2.86 15.46 7.60
N GLN A 356 2.54 16.29 8.60
CA GLN A 356 2.80 15.98 10.01
C GLN A 356 2.08 14.70 10.47
N ALA A 357 0.84 14.49 10.03
CA ALA A 357 0.11 13.27 10.31
C ALA A 357 0.75 12.05 9.66
N LEU A 358 1.25 12.18 8.42
CA LEU A 358 2.01 11.14 7.75
C LEU A 358 3.27 10.76 8.53
N ALA A 359 4.06 11.76 8.97
CA ALA A 359 5.26 11.51 9.76
C ALA A 359 4.96 10.73 11.05
N GLU A 360 3.89 11.10 11.77
CA GLU A 360 3.48 10.40 12.99
C GLU A 360 3.03 8.96 12.70
N GLU A 361 2.28 8.74 11.63
CA GLU A 361 1.81 7.42 11.21
C GLU A 361 2.96 6.50 10.76
N LEU A 362 4.00 7.06 10.13
CA LEU A 362 5.23 6.35 9.79
C LEU A 362 6.01 6.01 11.06
N ALA A 363 6.29 7.01 11.91
CA ALA A 363 7.10 6.84 13.11
C ALA A 363 6.52 5.80 14.07
N ARG A 364 5.19 5.78 14.27
CA ARG A 364 4.54 4.81 15.17
C ARG A 364 4.59 3.36 14.66
N ARG A 365 4.81 3.12 13.37
CA ARG A 365 4.90 1.78 12.75
C ARG A 365 6.32 1.30 12.61
N ILE A 366 7.22 2.23 12.29
CA ILE A 366 8.63 1.94 12.02
C ILE A 366 9.43 1.88 13.33
N GLY A 367 9.03 2.65 14.35
CA GLY A 367 9.74 2.79 15.61
C GLY A 367 10.28 4.21 15.76
N ARG A 368 9.74 4.98 16.73
CA ARG A 368 10.07 6.41 16.92
C ARG A 368 11.54 6.62 17.28
N GLU A 369 12.13 5.65 17.96
CA GLU A 369 13.53 5.67 18.41
C GLU A 369 14.54 5.67 17.25
N ARG A 370 14.11 5.27 16.05
CA ARG A 370 14.92 5.30 14.82
C ARG A 370 14.50 6.41 13.87
N CYS A 371 13.60 7.30 14.27
CA CYS A 371 13.08 8.36 13.42
C CYS A 371 13.68 9.73 13.77
N TRP A 372 13.94 10.51 12.74
CA TRP A 372 14.29 11.92 12.79
C TRP A 372 13.25 12.69 11.98
N ARG A 373 12.96 13.94 12.35
CA ARG A 373 12.01 14.80 11.66
C ARG A 373 12.72 16.04 11.14
N VAL A 374 12.45 16.34 9.88
CA VAL A 374 12.91 17.58 9.25
C VAL A 374 12.03 18.74 9.72
N LYS A 375 12.66 19.87 10.01
CA LYS A 375 11.99 21.17 10.12
C LYS A 375 12.33 21.99 8.89
N TRP A 376 11.33 22.30 8.09
CA TRP A 376 11.52 23.10 6.89
C TRP A 376 11.91 24.55 7.27
N PRO A 377 12.82 25.19 6.51
CA PRO A 377 13.27 26.54 6.81
C PRO A 377 12.16 27.58 6.63
N LYS A 378 12.33 28.75 7.25
CA LYS A 378 11.43 29.88 7.06
C LYS A 378 11.51 30.40 5.63
N LYS A 379 10.34 30.55 4.98
CA LYS A 379 10.20 31.24 3.69
C LYS A 379 10.04 32.75 3.88
N ASN A 380 9.34 33.15 4.94
CA ASN A 380 9.18 34.52 5.41
C ASN A 380 8.79 34.51 6.90
N ASP A 381 8.35 35.65 7.44
CA ASP A 381 8.00 35.78 8.86
C ASP A 381 6.79 34.93 9.30
N THR A 382 5.95 34.51 8.35
CA THR A 382 4.65 33.86 8.64
C THR A 382 4.51 32.45 8.07
N ALA A 383 5.43 32.01 7.24
CA ALA A 383 5.37 30.72 6.57
C ALA A 383 6.75 30.07 6.45
N ASP A 384 6.77 28.76 6.66
CA ASP A 384 7.89 27.89 6.34
C ASP A 384 7.77 27.38 4.90
N PHE A 385 8.87 26.91 4.33
CA PHE A 385 8.82 26.14 3.09
C PHE A 385 8.00 24.87 3.29
N LYS A 386 7.27 24.47 2.25
CA LYS A 386 6.32 23.36 2.37
C LYS A 386 7.00 22.00 2.33
N ASP A 387 7.92 21.82 1.39
CA ASP A 387 8.47 20.52 1.03
C ASP A 387 9.90 20.66 0.47
N ALA A 388 10.53 19.52 0.15
CA ALA A 388 11.90 19.47 -0.34
C ALA A 388 12.04 20.19 -1.68
N ASN A 389 11.07 20.06 -2.58
CA ASN A 389 11.14 20.69 -3.89
C ASN A 389 11.07 22.22 -3.79
N GLU A 390 10.24 22.78 -2.90
CA GLU A 390 10.27 24.22 -2.67
C GLU A 390 11.63 24.68 -2.14
N VAL A 391 12.21 24.00 -1.14
CA VAL A 391 13.54 24.37 -0.63
C VAL A 391 14.59 24.32 -1.74
N LEU A 392 14.60 23.27 -2.56
CA LEU A 392 15.49 23.17 -3.71
C LEU A 392 15.31 24.34 -4.69
N MET A 393 14.07 24.66 -5.06
CA MET A 393 13.78 25.70 -6.05
C MET A 393 14.18 27.10 -5.58
N TYR A 394 14.00 27.41 -4.29
CA TYR A 394 14.20 28.76 -3.78
C TYR A 394 15.55 28.97 -3.09
N LEU A 395 16.09 27.96 -2.42
CA LEU A 395 17.32 28.05 -1.63
C LEU A 395 18.47 27.21 -2.22
N GLY A 396 18.18 26.30 -3.15
CA GLY A 396 19.17 25.48 -3.83
C GLY A 396 19.56 24.19 -3.07
N PRO A 397 20.37 23.32 -3.72
CA PRO A 397 20.65 21.98 -3.22
C PRO A 397 21.47 21.96 -1.93
N ASN A 398 22.39 22.91 -1.73
CA ASN A 398 23.19 22.99 -0.51
C ASN A 398 22.31 23.30 0.71
N ALA A 399 21.36 24.24 0.57
CA ALA A 399 20.45 24.57 1.66
C ALA A 399 19.51 23.40 1.99
N LEU A 400 19.01 22.69 0.96
CA LEU A 400 18.23 21.46 1.18
C LEU A 400 19.07 20.41 1.91
N LYS A 401 20.33 20.22 1.53
CA LYS A 401 21.26 19.33 2.23
C LYS A 401 21.42 19.69 3.69
N ASP A 402 21.71 20.96 4.00
CA ASP A 402 21.87 21.43 5.36
C ASP A 402 20.60 21.19 6.20
N VAL A 403 19.42 21.40 5.63
CA VAL A 403 18.13 21.14 6.31
C VAL A 403 17.97 19.67 6.70
N ILE A 404 18.38 18.75 5.82
CA ILE A 404 18.29 17.30 6.06
C ILE A 404 19.34 16.83 7.07
N ASP A 405 20.57 17.32 6.97
CA ASP A 405 21.66 16.99 7.89
C ASP A 405 21.35 17.48 9.33
N ASN A 406 20.53 18.52 9.47
CA ASN A 406 20.06 19.06 10.75
C ASN A 406 18.69 18.50 11.21
N ALA A 407 18.22 17.39 10.64
CA ALA A 407 17.00 16.74 11.12
C ALA A 407 17.09 16.41 12.63
N GLU A 408 16.00 16.64 13.35
CA GLU A 408 15.95 16.47 14.81
C GLU A 408 15.39 15.10 15.18
N LEU A 409 15.79 14.53 16.31
CA LEU A 409 15.23 13.26 16.78
C LEU A 409 13.70 13.36 16.91
N TYR A 410 12.99 12.34 16.43
CA TYR A 410 11.54 12.32 16.51
C TYR A 410 11.09 12.27 17.98
N PRO A 411 10.11 13.10 18.41
CA PRO A 411 9.67 13.11 19.80
C PRO A 411 9.20 11.72 20.27
N ILE A 412 9.75 11.26 21.40
CA ILE A 412 9.30 10.04 22.08
C ILE A 412 8.30 10.48 23.17
N PRO A 413 7.06 9.97 23.17
CA PRO A 413 6.03 10.32 24.15
C PRO A 413 6.40 10.00 25.60
#